data_AF-A0A5Q0GBH9-F1
#
_entry.id   AF-A0A5Q0GBH9-F1
#
_cell.length_a   1.000
_cell.length_b   1.000
_cell.length_c   1.000
_cell.angle_alpha   90.00
_cell.angle_beta   90.00
_cell.angle_gamma   90.00
#
_symmetry.space_group_name_H-M   'P 1'
#
loop_
_entity.id
_entity.type
_entity.pdbx_description
1 polymer ?
#
loop_
_entity_poly.entity_id
_entity_poly.type
_entity_poly.pdbx_seq_one_letter_code
_entity_poly.pdbx_strand_id
1 'polypeptide(L)'
;MINFSLVDVKSITTDIPRSSFAEADLDQLADIILETGGIIRPLIVKATGAENYAVIEGHFEYYVAVRAREKNPRKGEMVNAFVISPKLEDLVIKQASAIRGIELLDKGGKTLPETTETTEIKKLESRLANLELRLEKQINEFKSELNQQRQQTADKIKNIEITTPKQISPLEIFNTLDQTKLTLKLINAGINESVANKIFTSIEKERKKRQFSSLSDVIERVKIPNGKTQKKGITSEKMVVILDIWSRINVES
;
A
#
# COMPACT_ATOMS: atom_id res chain seq x y z
N MET A 1 26.77 23.74 21.76
CA MET A 1 26.66 23.82 23.23
C MET A 1 25.42 23.06 23.66
N ILE A 2 25.45 22.45 24.85
CA ILE A 2 24.29 21.80 25.48
C ILE A 2 23.87 22.72 26.63
N ASN A 3 22.61 23.16 26.64
CA ASN A 3 22.08 24.05 27.68
C ASN A 3 20.90 23.38 28.39
N PHE A 4 20.87 23.47 29.71
CA PHE A 4 19.72 23.04 30.49
C PHE A 4 18.72 24.20 30.63
N SER A 5 17.46 23.97 30.27
CA SER A 5 16.41 24.98 30.35
C SER A 5 15.02 24.35 30.54
N LEU A 6 14.07 25.16 30.99
CA LEU A 6 12.65 24.83 30.89
C LEU A 6 12.16 25.18 29.48
N VAL A 7 11.43 24.26 28.85
CA VAL A 7 10.92 24.39 27.49
C VAL A 7 9.40 24.21 27.51
N ASP A 8 8.67 25.05 26.78
CA ASP A 8 7.21 24.90 26.64
C ASP A 8 6.91 23.57 25.93
N VAL A 9 6.10 22.73 26.56
CA VAL A 9 5.70 21.43 26.01
C VAL A 9 5.02 21.60 24.64
N LYS A 10 4.32 22.71 24.39
CA LYS A 10 3.70 23.01 23.08
C LYS A 10 4.70 23.28 21.96
N SER A 11 5.92 23.70 22.30
CA SER A 11 6.98 24.01 21.33
C SER A 11 7.81 22.80 20.91
N ILE A 12 7.55 21.64 21.51
CA ILE A 12 8.29 20.40 21.29
C ILE A 12 7.52 19.51 20.32
N THR A 13 8.23 18.92 19.37
CA THR A 13 7.71 17.97 18.38
C THR A 13 8.43 16.63 18.50
N THR A 14 7.75 15.55 18.15
CA THR A 14 8.29 14.19 18.13
C THR A 14 7.82 13.46 16.89
N ASP A 15 8.65 12.57 16.37
CA ASP A 15 8.38 11.67 15.24
C ASP A 15 7.78 10.32 15.70
N ILE A 16 7.99 9.94 16.96
CA ILE A 16 7.39 8.73 17.54
C ILE A 16 5.92 8.96 17.90
N PRO A 17 4.97 8.09 17.47
CA PRO A 17 3.56 8.24 17.80
C PRO A 17 3.24 7.90 19.26
N ARG A 18 2.29 8.61 19.85
CA ARG A 18 1.83 8.38 21.25
C ARG A 18 1.37 6.94 21.50
N SER A 19 0.78 6.31 20.48
CA SER A 19 0.29 4.93 20.52
C SER A 19 1.38 3.88 20.78
N SER A 20 2.67 4.26 20.70
CA SER A 20 3.78 3.41 21.09
C SER A 20 3.93 3.23 22.61
N PHE A 21 3.19 3.98 23.43
CA PHE A 21 3.27 3.96 24.89
C PHE A 21 1.93 3.58 25.51
N ALA A 22 1.97 2.87 26.64
CA ALA A 22 0.76 2.50 27.36
C ALA A 22 0.17 3.73 28.06
N GLU A 23 -1.10 4.03 27.78
CA GLU A 23 -1.79 5.18 28.40
C GLU A 23 -1.80 5.12 29.92
N ALA A 24 -1.90 3.93 30.52
CA ALA A 24 -1.85 3.78 31.98
C ALA A 24 -0.52 4.26 32.58
N ASP A 25 0.60 3.95 31.92
CA ASP A 25 1.93 4.34 32.39
C ASP A 25 2.15 5.85 32.22
N LEU A 26 1.66 6.42 31.10
CA LEU A 26 1.66 7.86 30.88
C LEU A 26 0.82 8.60 31.92
N ASP A 27 -0.37 8.07 32.24
CA ASP A 27 -1.31 8.68 33.17
C ASP A 27 -0.77 8.68 34.60
N GLN A 28 -0.23 7.54 35.04
CA GLN A 28 0.37 7.38 36.37
C GLN A 28 1.58 8.31 36.54
N LEU A 29 2.49 8.34 35.57
CA LEU A 29 3.68 9.18 35.70
C LEU A 29 3.33 10.67 35.55
N ALA A 30 2.29 11.02 34.79
CA ALA A 30 1.81 12.39 34.68
C ALA A 30 1.39 12.95 36.04
N ASP A 31 0.71 12.15 36.87
CA ASP A 31 0.33 12.58 38.22
C ASP A 31 1.56 12.81 39.09
N ILE A 32 2.53 11.88 39.05
CA ILE A 32 3.78 11.99 39.79
C ILE A 32 4.54 13.27 39.38
N ILE A 33 4.64 13.58 38.08
CA ILE A 33 5.39 14.76 37.65
C ILE A 33 4.69 16.08 37.97
N LEU A 34 3.36 16.07 38.12
CA LEU A 34 2.60 17.22 38.60
C LEU A 34 2.79 17.46 40.10
N GLU A 35 3.06 16.40 40.86
CA GLU A 35 3.43 16.45 42.27
C GLU A 35 4.89 16.89 42.46
N THR A 36 5.82 16.33 41.68
CA THR A 36 7.25 16.67 41.76
C THR A 36 7.60 17.99 41.06
N GLY A 37 6.72 18.50 40.20
CA GLY A 37 6.91 19.75 39.46
C GLY A 37 7.82 19.63 38.22
N GLY A 38 8.07 18.42 37.74
CA GLY A 38 8.91 18.16 36.57
C GLY A 38 9.39 16.72 36.45
N ILE A 39 10.02 16.38 35.33
CA ILE A 39 10.61 15.06 35.10
C ILE A 39 12.02 15.00 35.72
N ILE A 40 12.39 13.87 36.31
CA ILE A 40 13.75 13.71 36.89
C ILE A 40 14.79 13.43 35.79
N ARG A 41 14.36 12.84 34.68
CA ARG A 41 15.18 12.61 33.49
C ARG A 41 14.83 13.67 32.44
N PRO A 42 15.60 14.78 32.32
CA PRO A 42 15.27 15.86 31.41
C PRO A 42 15.24 15.36 29.95
N LEU A 43 14.36 15.95 29.13
CA LEU A 43 14.33 15.65 27.70
C LEU A 43 15.65 16.06 27.04
N ILE A 44 16.05 15.36 25.99
CA ILE A 44 17.10 15.86 25.09
C ILE A 44 16.41 16.33 23.83
N VAL A 45 16.52 17.62 23.54
CA VAL A 45 15.84 18.23 22.41
C VAL A 45 16.79 19.04 21.54
N LYS A 46 16.60 18.96 20.23
CA LYS A 46 17.33 19.75 19.23
C LYS A 46 16.53 20.99 18.87
N ALA A 47 17.17 22.15 18.86
CA ALA A 47 16.55 23.37 18.37
C ALA A 47 16.31 23.29 16.85
N THR A 48 15.06 23.51 16.42
CA THR A 48 14.63 23.50 15.01
C THR A 48 14.25 24.90 14.48
N GLY A 49 14.11 25.89 15.37
CA GLY A 49 13.81 27.28 15.04
C GLY A 49 13.87 28.18 16.26
N ALA A 50 13.33 29.39 16.16
CA ALA A 50 13.14 30.26 17.33
C ALA A 50 12.12 29.59 18.27
N GLU A 51 12.57 29.21 19.47
CA GLU A 51 11.74 28.56 20.50
C GLU A 51 10.96 27.33 19.99
N ASN A 52 11.53 26.57 19.04
CA ASN A 52 10.94 25.32 18.56
C ASN A 52 11.96 24.19 18.67
N TYR A 53 11.49 23.02 19.08
CA TYR A 53 12.34 21.91 19.43
C TYR A 53 11.81 20.57 18.90
N ALA A 54 12.73 19.65 18.63
CA ALA A 54 12.43 18.26 18.30
C ALA A 54 13.06 17.34 19.34
N VAL A 55 12.30 16.34 19.80
CA VAL A 55 12.81 15.32 20.73
C VAL A 55 13.87 14.46 20.03
N ILE A 56 15.02 14.31 20.67
CA ILE A 56 16.08 13.38 20.28
C ILE A 56 16.09 12.16 21.19
N GLU A 57 15.83 12.37 22.49
CA GLU A 57 15.77 11.31 23.50
C GLU A 57 14.72 11.68 24.58
N GLY A 58 14.07 10.67 25.15
CA GLY A 58 13.01 10.87 26.16
C GLY A 58 11.61 11.02 25.57
N HIS A 59 11.28 10.32 24.49
CA HIS A 59 9.94 10.39 23.86
C HIS A 59 8.81 9.97 24.80
N PHE A 60 9.08 8.99 25.69
CA PHE A 60 8.12 8.60 26.73
C PHE A 60 7.86 9.77 27.69
N GLU A 61 8.92 10.38 28.23
CA GLU A 61 8.84 11.55 29.12
C GLU A 61 8.16 12.73 28.45
N TYR A 62 8.37 12.94 27.15
CA TYR A 62 7.66 13.97 26.39
C TYR A 62 6.15 13.74 26.44
N TYR A 63 5.68 12.52 26.16
CA TYR A 63 4.25 12.22 26.23
C TYR A 63 3.69 12.28 27.65
N VAL A 64 4.49 11.96 28.65
CA VAL A 64 4.13 12.16 30.07
C VAL A 64 3.95 13.64 30.36
N ALA A 65 4.84 14.51 29.88
CA ALA A 65 4.72 15.96 30.02
C ALA A 65 3.48 16.52 29.28
N VAL A 66 3.19 16.02 28.08
CA VAL A 66 1.94 16.33 27.36
C VAL A 66 0.72 15.92 28.19
N ARG A 67 0.71 14.71 28.74
CA ARG A 67 -0.38 14.20 29.58
C ARG A 67 -0.55 15.03 30.86
N ALA A 68 0.54 15.43 31.50
CA ALA A 68 0.51 16.31 32.66
C ALA A 68 -0.07 17.70 32.32
N ARG A 69 0.27 18.26 31.16
CA ARG A 69 -0.32 19.51 30.66
C ARG A 69 -1.82 19.39 30.40
N GLU A 70 -2.27 18.27 29.83
CA GLU A 70 -3.70 17.99 29.63
C GLU A 70 -4.46 17.95 30.96
N LYS A 71 -3.86 17.34 32.00
CA LYS A 71 -4.44 17.26 33.36
C LYS A 71 -4.45 18.61 34.06
N ASN A 72 -3.33 19.35 34.02
CA ASN A 72 -3.21 20.66 34.62
C ASN A 72 -2.32 21.58 33.77
N PRO A 73 -2.93 22.43 32.92
CA PRO A 73 -2.19 23.28 32.00
C PRO A 73 -1.20 24.24 32.67
N ARG A 74 -1.50 24.70 33.88
CA ARG A 74 -0.65 25.67 34.60
C ARG A 74 0.57 25.02 35.23
N LYS A 75 0.47 23.76 35.66
CA LYS A 75 1.58 23.01 36.27
C LYS A 75 2.40 22.23 35.24
N GLY A 76 1.78 21.79 34.14
CA GLY A 76 2.44 21.03 33.08
C GLY A 76 2.82 21.84 31.84
N GLU A 77 2.86 23.17 31.92
CA GLU A 77 3.19 24.04 30.78
C GLU A 77 4.61 23.81 30.26
N MET A 78 5.57 23.69 31.18
CA MET A 78 6.99 23.63 30.90
C MET A 78 7.57 22.28 31.33
N VAL A 79 8.59 21.83 30.60
CA VAL A 79 9.34 20.62 30.92
C VAL A 79 10.84 20.93 30.91
N ASN A 80 11.58 20.32 31.82
CA ASN A 80 13.02 20.43 31.87
C ASN A 80 13.68 19.63 30.74
N ALA A 81 14.58 20.29 30.02
CA ALA A 81 15.25 19.72 28.85
C ALA A 81 16.70 20.21 28.71
N PHE A 82 17.53 19.36 28.12
CA PHE A 82 18.80 19.70 27.52
C PHE A 82 18.57 20.10 26.06
N VAL A 83 18.70 21.40 25.79
CA VAL A 83 18.65 21.97 24.44
C VAL A 83 20.02 21.85 23.81
N ILE A 84 20.08 21.16 22.67
CA ILE A 84 21.31 20.95 21.91
C ILE A 84 21.29 21.72 20.59
N SER A 85 22.47 22.18 20.17
CA SER A 85 22.67 22.67 18.81
C SER A 85 22.60 21.50 17.81
N PRO A 86 22.02 21.69 16.62
CA PRO A 86 21.95 20.65 15.59
C PRO A 86 23.31 20.00 15.26
N LYS A 87 24.42 20.75 15.36
CA LYS A 87 25.77 20.25 15.11
C LYS A 87 26.24 19.16 16.08
N LEU A 88 25.57 19.00 17.22
CA LEU A 88 25.95 18.05 18.27
C LEU A 88 25.03 16.81 18.30
N GLU A 89 24.01 16.74 17.45
CA GLU A 89 23.00 15.68 17.45
C GLU A 89 23.64 14.28 17.45
N ASP A 90 24.51 13.98 16.48
CA ASP A 90 25.16 12.66 16.37
C ASP A 90 25.98 12.30 17.61
N LEU A 91 26.67 13.27 18.21
CA LEU A 91 27.48 13.06 19.42
C LEU A 91 26.60 12.77 20.63
N VAL A 92 25.47 13.48 20.76
CA VAL A 92 24.53 13.27 21.86
C VAL A 92 23.79 11.95 21.72
N ILE A 93 23.38 11.56 20.49
CA ILE A 93 22.79 10.25 20.22
C ILE A 93 23.77 9.13 20.60
N LYS A 94 25.05 9.28 20.25
CA LYS A 94 26.09 8.32 20.62
C LYS A 94 26.25 8.22 22.14
N GLN A 95 26.24 9.35 22.84
CA GLN A 95 26.33 9.39 24.30
C GLN A 95 25.11 8.73 24.96
N ALA A 96 23.89 9.07 24.53
CA ALA A 96 22.66 8.49 25.04
C ALA A 96 22.61 6.96 24.84
N SER A 97 23.05 6.50 23.68
CA SER A 97 23.15 5.07 23.36
C SER A 97 24.12 4.32 24.28
N ALA A 98 25.28 4.92 24.58
CA ALA A 98 26.26 4.33 25.48
C ALA A 98 25.73 4.20 26.92
N ILE A 99 25.03 5.23 27.42
CA ILE A 99 24.41 5.22 28.76
C ILE A 99 23.34 4.12 28.84
N ARG A 100 22.45 4.05 27.84
CA ARG A 100 21.40 3.02 27.78
C ARG A 100 21.97 1.60 27.76
N GLY A 101 23.07 1.40 27.03
CA GLY A 101 23.79 0.12 27.01
C GLY A 101 24.25 -0.32 28.40
N ILE A 102 24.73 0.61 29.23
CA ILE A 102 25.16 0.34 30.60
C ILE A 102 23.97 0.02 31.51
N GLU A 103 22.87 0.78 31.41
CA GLU A 103 21.65 0.55 32.20
C GLU A 103 21.02 -0.84 31.95
N LEU A 104 21.13 -1.35 30.72
CA LEU A 104 20.65 -2.68 30.36
C LEU A 104 21.55 -3.79 30.93
N LEU A 105 22.86 -3.56 31.01
CA LEU A 105 23.81 -4.50 31.61
C LEU A 105 23.62 -4.59 33.13
N ASP A 106 23.30 -3.48 33.79
CA ASP A 106 23.11 -3.41 35.25
C ASP A 106 21.83 -4.13 35.72
N LYS A 107 20.80 -4.20 34.85
CA LYS A 107 19.58 -5.01 35.09
C LYS A 107 19.80 -6.52 34.92
N GLY A 108 20.95 -6.95 34.40
CA GLY A 108 21.32 -8.36 34.26
C GLY A 108 22.19 -8.92 35.39
N GLY A 109 22.53 -8.13 36.42
CA GLY A 109 23.65 -8.43 37.32
C GLY A 109 23.37 -8.56 38.83
N LYS A 110 22.13 -8.64 39.33
CA LYS A 110 21.89 -8.78 40.78
C LYS A 110 20.99 -9.97 41.16
N THR A 111 21.61 -10.89 41.90
CA THR A 111 21.01 -11.99 42.67
C THR A 111 20.41 -11.52 44.01
N LEU A 112 19.11 -11.81 44.21
CA LEU A 112 18.30 -12.17 45.41
C LEU A 112 18.20 -11.24 46.67
N PRO A 113 17.05 -11.22 47.40
CA PRO A 113 16.48 -12.39 48.08
C PRO A 113 14.98 -12.72 47.84
N GLU A 114 14.70 -14.01 47.88
CA GLU A 114 13.39 -14.68 47.88
C GLU A 114 12.46 -14.17 48.98
N THR A 115 11.25 -13.68 48.64
CA THR A 115 9.96 -14.13 49.27
C THR A 115 8.68 -13.68 48.52
N THR A 116 8.72 -12.92 47.42
CA THR A 116 7.49 -12.40 46.74
C THR A 116 7.23 -12.95 45.33
N GLU A 117 8.11 -13.80 44.81
CA GLU A 117 8.19 -14.17 43.39
C GLU A 117 6.96 -14.91 42.84
N THR A 118 6.21 -15.67 43.65
CA THR A 118 5.09 -16.48 43.14
C THR A 118 3.88 -15.67 42.69
N THR A 119 3.68 -14.45 43.19
CA THR A 119 2.52 -13.61 42.81
C THR A 119 2.82 -12.78 41.57
N GLU A 120 4.05 -12.26 41.45
CA GLU A 120 4.46 -11.48 40.27
C GLU A 120 4.70 -12.37 39.06
N ILE A 121 5.26 -13.58 39.22
CA ILE A 121 5.40 -14.56 38.14
C ILE A 121 4.03 -14.99 37.62
N LYS A 122 3.07 -15.30 38.50
CA LYS A 122 1.68 -15.61 38.09
C LYS A 122 0.97 -14.43 37.42
N LYS A 123 1.27 -13.20 37.83
CA LYS A 123 0.75 -11.99 37.18
C LYS A 123 1.38 -11.76 35.80
N LEU A 124 2.65 -12.09 35.63
CA LEU A 124 3.34 -12.05 34.34
C LEU A 124 2.83 -13.15 33.40
N GLU A 125 2.65 -14.38 33.90
CA GLU A 125 2.10 -15.51 33.15
C GLU A 125 0.67 -15.24 32.69
N SER A 126 -0.18 -14.69 33.57
CA SER A 126 -1.54 -14.30 33.18
C SER A 126 -1.56 -13.13 32.18
N ARG A 127 -0.65 -12.16 32.29
CA ARG A 127 -0.49 -11.11 31.27
C ARG A 127 -0.02 -11.69 29.93
N LEU A 128 0.91 -12.65 29.95
CA LEU A 128 1.40 -13.35 28.75
C LEU A 128 0.29 -14.15 28.08
N ALA A 129 -0.49 -14.93 28.83
CA ALA A 129 -1.62 -15.68 28.30
C ALA A 129 -2.70 -14.75 27.69
N ASN A 130 -2.97 -13.61 28.34
CA ASN A 130 -3.90 -12.62 27.79
C ASN A 130 -3.37 -11.93 26.52
N LEU A 131 -2.05 -11.71 26.43
CA LEU A 131 -1.41 -11.19 25.22
C LEU A 131 -1.43 -12.21 24.09
N GLU A 132 -1.20 -13.49 24.39
CA GLU A 132 -1.25 -14.58 23.43
C GLU A 132 -2.67 -14.74 22.85
N LEU A 133 -3.69 -14.73 23.71
CA LEU A 133 -5.10 -14.74 23.27
C LEU A 133 -5.46 -13.53 22.40
N ARG A 134 -4.97 -12.33 22.77
CA ARG A 134 -5.22 -11.11 21.98
C ARG A 134 -4.49 -11.16 20.62
N LEU A 135 -3.27 -11.68 20.60
CA LEU A 135 -2.48 -11.81 19.38
C LEU A 135 -3.12 -12.85 18.45
N GLU A 136 -3.54 -13.99 18.98
CA GLU A 136 -4.23 -15.03 18.22
C GLU A 136 -5.55 -14.51 17.65
N LYS A 137 -6.33 -13.74 18.43
CA LYS A 137 -7.53 -13.07 17.94
C LYS A 137 -7.22 -12.12 16.78
N GLN A 138 -6.22 -11.24 16.92
CA GLN A 138 -5.83 -10.32 15.85
C GLN A 138 -5.31 -11.03 14.60
N ILE A 139 -4.56 -12.13 14.76
CA ILE A 139 -4.10 -12.96 13.63
C ILE A 139 -5.29 -13.59 12.91
N ASN A 140 -6.28 -14.08 13.65
CA ASN A 140 -7.47 -14.69 13.06
C ASN A 140 -8.37 -13.66 12.37
N GLU A 141 -8.54 -12.47 12.96
CA GLU A 141 -9.22 -11.32 12.33
C GLU A 141 -8.50 -10.91 11.03
N PHE A 142 -7.18 -10.75 11.07
CA PHE A 142 -6.39 -10.38 9.90
C PHE A 142 -6.42 -11.45 8.80
N LYS A 143 -6.35 -12.74 9.16
CA LYS A 143 -6.53 -13.86 8.21
C LYS A 143 -7.92 -13.82 7.58
N SER A 144 -8.96 -13.53 8.36
CA SER A 144 -10.33 -13.42 7.88
C SER A 144 -10.47 -12.26 6.89
N GLU A 145 -9.96 -11.07 7.23
CA GLU A 145 -9.95 -9.90 6.35
C GLU A 145 -9.20 -10.16 5.05
N LEU A 146 -8.01 -10.77 5.12
CA LEU A 146 -7.24 -11.16 3.94
C LEU A 146 -8.03 -12.13 3.05
N ASN A 147 -8.68 -13.14 3.63
CA ASN A 147 -9.47 -14.10 2.87
C ASN A 147 -10.70 -13.43 2.23
N GLN A 148 -11.35 -12.53 2.94
CA GLN A 148 -12.49 -11.76 2.41
C GLN A 148 -12.06 -10.84 1.26
N GLN A 149 -10.94 -10.14 1.39
CA GLN A 149 -10.40 -9.31 0.31
C GLN A 149 -10.00 -10.14 -0.91
N ARG A 150 -9.41 -11.33 -0.72
CA ARG A 150 -9.10 -12.26 -1.82
C ARG A 150 -10.37 -12.71 -2.53
N GLN A 151 -11.41 -13.07 -1.79
CA GLN A 151 -12.70 -13.46 -2.36
C GLN A 151 -13.33 -12.30 -3.15
N GLN A 152 -13.41 -11.11 -2.56
CA GLN A 152 -13.93 -9.93 -3.26
C GLN A 152 -13.13 -9.60 -4.53
N THR A 153 -11.82 -9.77 -4.50
CA THR A 153 -10.96 -9.57 -5.68
C THR A 153 -11.23 -10.63 -6.73
N ALA A 154 -11.32 -11.90 -6.34
CA ALA A 154 -11.66 -12.99 -7.25
C ALA A 154 -13.04 -12.81 -7.89
N ASP A 155 -14.03 -12.38 -7.11
CA ASP A 155 -15.38 -12.09 -7.60
C ASP A 155 -15.39 -10.89 -8.56
N LYS A 156 -14.64 -9.82 -8.24
CA LYS A 156 -14.46 -8.67 -9.15
C LYS A 156 -13.79 -9.09 -10.45
N ILE A 157 -12.74 -9.92 -10.40
CA ILE A 157 -12.07 -10.44 -11.60
C ILE A 157 -13.03 -11.28 -12.42
N LYS A 158 -13.76 -12.21 -11.80
CA LYS A 158 -14.75 -13.04 -12.49
C LYS A 158 -15.86 -12.20 -13.12
N ASN A 159 -16.34 -11.16 -12.43
CA ASN A 159 -17.31 -10.24 -12.98
C ASN A 159 -16.75 -9.46 -14.17
N ILE A 160 -15.50 -8.97 -14.08
CA ILE A 160 -14.81 -8.32 -15.20
C ILE A 160 -14.64 -9.29 -16.36
N GLU A 161 -14.25 -10.55 -16.12
CA GLU A 161 -14.13 -11.56 -17.18
C GLU A 161 -15.46 -11.87 -17.87
N ILE A 162 -16.59 -11.75 -17.16
CA ILE A 162 -17.93 -11.96 -17.71
C ILE A 162 -18.40 -10.70 -18.46
N THR A 163 -18.09 -9.50 -17.96
CA THR A 163 -18.57 -8.23 -18.54
C THR A 163 -17.67 -7.65 -19.61
N THR A 164 -16.38 -8.00 -19.64
CA THR A 164 -15.49 -7.56 -20.73
C THR A 164 -15.62 -8.51 -21.91
N PRO A 165 -16.03 -8.03 -23.10
CA PRO A 165 -15.95 -8.82 -24.31
C PRO A 165 -14.49 -9.24 -24.49
N LYS A 166 -14.22 -10.55 -24.56
CA LYS A 166 -12.89 -11.05 -24.94
C LYS A 166 -12.48 -10.28 -26.20
N GLN A 167 -11.39 -9.53 -26.12
CA GLN A 167 -10.82 -8.83 -27.26
C GLN A 167 -10.32 -9.88 -28.26
N ILE A 168 -11.22 -10.42 -29.08
CA ILE A 168 -10.86 -11.32 -30.16
C ILE A 168 -9.99 -10.51 -31.10
N SER A 169 -8.73 -10.92 -31.23
CA SER A 169 -7.79 -10.21 -32.09
C SER A 169 -8.32 -10.21 -33.53
N PRO A 170 -8.10 -9.15 -34.31
CA PRO A 170 -8.59 -9.10 -35.70
C PRO A 170 -8.15 -10.29 -36.57
N LEU A 171 -7.02 -10.92 -36.25
CA LEU A 171 -6.56 -12.14 -36.91
C LEU A 171 -7.42 -13.36 -36.54
N GLU A 172 -7.76 -13.53 -35.25
CA GLU A 172 -8.68 -14.57 -34.80
C GLU A 172 -10.06 -14.39 -35.41
N ILE A 173 -10.50 -13.14 -35.63
CA ILE A 173 -11.75 -12.86 -36.33
C ILE A 173 -11.78 -13.51 -37.71
N PHE A 174 -10.71 -13.35 -38.51
CA PHE A 174 -10.62 -13.98 -39.83
C PHE A 174 -10.56 -15.52 -39.76
N ASN A 175 -9.88 -16.06 -38.74
CA ASN A 175 -9.71 -17.50 -38.59
C ASN A 175 -10.95 -18.23 -38.03
N THR A 176 -11.78 -17.57 -37.21
CA THR A 176 -12.78 -18.26 -36.38
C THR A 176 -14.24 -17.85 -36.62
N LEU A 177 -14.52 -16.62 -37.07
CA LEU A 177 -15.91 -16.17 -37.21
C LEU A 177 -16.68 -16.89 -38.31
N ASP A 178 -17.97 -17.09 -38.06
CA ASP A 178 -18.94 -17.65 -39.00
C ASP A 178 -19.33 -16.63 -40.09
N GLN A 179 -20.07 -17.10 -41.09
CA GLN A 179 -20.43 -16.29 -42.26
C GLN A 179 -21.18 -15.02 -41.88
N THR A 180 -22.24 -15.15 -41.09
CA THR A 180 -23.13 -14.04 -40.73
C THR A 180 -22.40 -12.97 -39.92
N LYS A 181 -21.60 -13.35 -38.92
CA LYS A 181 -20.91 -12.37 -38.08
C LYS A 181 -19.73 -11.73 -38.81
N LEU A 182 -18.98 -12.47 -39.63
CA LEU A 182 -17.86 -11.91 -40.38
C LEU A 182 -18.34 -10.95 -41.48
N THR A 183 -19.40 -11.30 -42.22
CA THR A 183 -19.96 -10.40 -43.25
C THR A 183 -20.53 -9.14 -42.63
N LEU A 184 -21.25 -9.22 -41.51
CA LEU A 184 -21.73 -8.05 -40.77
C LEU A 184 -20.57 -7.14 -40.32
N LYS A 185 -19.49 -7.72 -39.78
CA LYS A 185 -18.29 -6.95 -39.39
C LYS A 185 -17.61 -6.27 -40.58
N LEU A 186 -17.60 -6.90 -41.76
CA LEU A 186 -17.08 -6.29 -42.99
C LEU A 186 -18.00 -5.20 -43.54
N ILE A 187 -19.32 -5.38 -43.46
CA ILE A 187 -20.33 -4.39 -43.85
C ILE A 187 -20.22 -3.13 -42.99
N ASN A 188 -20.10 -3.31 -41.67
CA ASN A 188 -19.87 -2.22 -40.72
C ASN A 188 -18.56 -1.47 -41.01
N ALA A 189 -17.59 -2.13 -41.66
CA ALA A 189 -16.35 -1.52 -42.12
C ALA A 189 -16.48 -0.79 -43.49
N GLY A 190 -17.70 -0.65 -44.02
CA GLY A 190 -18.00 0.03 -45.27
C GLY A 190 -17.81 -0.83 -46.53
N ILE A 191 -17.79 -2.16 -46.40
CA ILE A 191 -17.75 -3.08 -47.55
C ILE A 191 -19.18 -3.44 -47.96
N ASN A 192 -19.51 -3.31 -49.24
CA ASN A 192 -20.81 -3.71 -49.76
C ASN A 192 -21.09 -5.20 -49.48
N GLU A 193 -22.33 -5.55 -49.12
CA GLU A 193 -22.76 -6.92 -48.77
C GLU A 193 -22.39 -7.98 -49.82
N SER A 194 -22.55 -7.69 -51.12
CA SER A 194 -22.18 -8.63 -52.19
C SER A 194 -20.67 -8.90 -52.20
N VAL A 195 -19.87 -7.87 -51.92
CA VAL A 195 -18.41 -7.95 -51.85
C VAL A 195 -17.98 -8.65 -50.56
N ALA A 196 -18.62 -8.36 -49.42
CA ALA A 196 -18.37 -9.00 -48.14
C ALA A 196 -18.60 -10.52 -48.20
N ASN A 197 -19.67 -10.97 -48.87
CA ASN A 197 -19.93 -12.39 -49.09
C ASN A 197 -18.85 -13.07 -49.96
N LYS A 198 -18.35 -12.40 -51.00
CA LYS A 198 -17.23 -12.90 -51.82
C LYS A 198 -15.92 -12.95 -51.04
N ILE A 199 -15.68 -11.96 -50.18
CA ILE A 199 -14.52 -11.94 -49.28
C ILE A 199 -14.62 -13.10 -48.27
N PHE A 200 -15.79 -13.32 -47.66
CA PHE A 200 -16.01 -14.44 -46.74
C PHE A 200 -15.74 -15.79 -47.41
N THR A 201 -16.33 -16.05 -48.57
CA THR A 201 -16.12 -17.33 -49.30
C THR A 201 -14.65 -17.57 -49.65
N SER A 202 -13.91 -16.50 -49.96
CA SER A 202 -12.46 -16.58 -50.18
C SER A 202 -11.68 -16.86 -48.88
N ILE A 203 -12.00 -16.17 -47.78
CA ILE A 203 -11.45 -16.41 -46.44
C ILE A 203 -11.70 -17.84 -45.98
N GLU A 204 -12.92 -18.34 -46.14
CA GLU A 204 -13.32 -19.68 -45.71
C GLU A 204 -12.53 -20.75 -46.48
N LYS A 205 -12.36 -20.56 -47.78
CA LYS A 205 -11.56 -21.44 -48.63
C LYS A 205 -10.09 -21.45 -48.23
N GLU A 206 -9.51 -20.30 -47.92
CA GLU A 206 -8.09 -20.19 -47.57
C GLU A 206 -7.79 -20.65 -46.14
N ARG A 207 -8.65 -20.34 -45.16
CA ARG A 207 -8.47 -20.79 -43.77
C ARG A 207 -8.66 -22.28 -43.59
N LYS A 208 -9.50 -22.93 -44.42
CA LYS A 208 -9.64 -24.40 -44.46
C LYS A 208 -8.35 -25.11 -44.91
N LYS A 209 -7.51 -24.45 -45.72
CA LYS A 209 -6.20 -24.99 -46.11
C LYS A 209 -5.15 -24.75 -45.02
N ARG A 210 -5.06 -23.51 -44.55
CA ARG A 210 -4.17 -23.09 -43.48
C ARG A 210 -4.71 -21.80 -42.87
N GLN A 211 -4.81 -21.77 -41.55
CA GLN A 211 -5.12 -20.54 -40.81
C GLN A 211 -4.17 -19.40 -41.20
N PHE A 212 -4.66 -18.17 -41.12
CA PHE A 212 -3.86 -16.97 -41.35
C PHE A 212 -2.90 -16.76 -40.19
N SER A 213 -1.62 -16.56 -40.52
CA SER A 213 -0.58 -16.29 -39.53
C SER A 213 -0.41 -14.79 -39.24
N SER A 214 -0.88 -13.92 -40.14
CA SER A 214 -0.84 -12.46 -40.00
C SER A 214 -1.91 -11.78 -40.84
N LEU A 215 -2.15 -10.49 -40.61
CA LEU A 215 -3.07 -9.69 -41.43
C LEU A 215 -2.53 -9.45 -42.85
N SER A 216 -1.21 -9.39 -43.02
CA SER A 216 -0.58 -9.35 -44.35
C SER A 216 -0.87 -10.63 -45.14
N ASP A 217 -0.82 -11.78 -44.47
CA ASP A 217 -1.17 -13.08 -45.05
C ASP A 217 -2.65 -13.14 -45.48
N VAL A 218 -3.55 -12.46 -44.75
CA VAL A 218 -4.95 -12.27 -45.19
C VAL A 218 -5.01 -11.46 -46.49
N ILE A 219 -4.32 -10.32 -46.57
CA ILE A 219 -4.32 -9.43 -47.74
C ILE A 219 -3.76 -10.13 -48.99
N GLU A 220 -2.76 -10.99 -48.83
CA GLU A 220 -2.11 -11.70 -49.94
C GLU A 220 -2.95 -12.86 -50.49
N ARG A 221 -3.55 -13.65 -49.60
CA ARG A 221 -4.27 -14.87 -49.97
C ARG A 221 -5.73 -14.63 -50.32
N VAL A 222 -6.39 -13.66 -49.68
CA VAL A 222 -7.82 -13.39 -49.92
C VAL A 222 -7.97 -12.62 -51.23
N LYS A 223 -8.40 -13.32 -52.27
CA LYS A 223 -8.67 -12.76 -53.60
C LYS A 223 -10.14 -12.98 -53.99
N ILE A 224 -10.73 -11.99 -54.65
CA ILE A 224 -12.12 -12.03 -55.13
C ILE A 224 -12.16 -11.87 -56.66
N PRO A 225 -13.13 -12.50 -57.34
CA PRO A 225 -13.27 -12.39 -58.78
C PRO A 225 -13.73 -10.98 -59.20
N ASN A 226 -13.09 -10.44 -60.23
CA ASN A 226 -13.39 -9.18 -60.87
C ASN A 226 -13.35 -9.36 -62.40
N GLY A 227 -14.48 -9.80 -62.96
CA GLY A 227 -14.57 -10.22 -64.36
C GLY A 227 -13.67 -11.43 -64.64
N LYS A 228 -12.80 -11.35 -65.65
CA LYS A 228 -11.84 -12.40 -66.02
C LYS A 228 -10.59 -12.45 -65.11
N THR A 229 -10.45 -11.53 -64.17
CA THR A 229 -9.24 -11.37 -63.34
C THR A 229 -9.57 -11.50 -61.85
N GLN A 230 -8.57 -11.86 -61.05
CA GLN A 230 -8.67 -11.87 -59.59
C GLN A 230 -8.09 -10.56 -59.04
N LYS A 231 -8.80 -9.92 -58.11
CA LYS A 231 -8.27 -8.76 -57.36
C LYS A 231 -8.17 -9.08 -55.88
N LYS A 232 -7.36 -8.33 -55.14
CA LYS A 232 -7.30 -8.43 -53.67
C LYS A 232 -8.69 -8.20 -53.08
N GLY A 233 -9.12 -9.10 -52.21
CA GLY A 233 -10.41 -8.99 -51.51
C GLY A 233 -10.39 -7.87 -50.47
N ILE A 234 -9.25 -7.69 -49.79
CA ILE A 234 -9.00 -6.62 -48.83
C ILE A 234 -7.65 -6.00 -49.18
N THR A 235 -7.60 -4.68 -49.38
CA THR A 235 -6.33 -3.96 -49.58
C THR A 235 -5.72 -3.55 -48.25
N SER A 236 -4.44 -3.16 -48.24
CA SER A 236 -3.76 -2.71 -47.02
C SER A 236 -4.46 -1.49 -46.41
N GLU A 237 -4.89 -0.54 -47.24
CA GLU A 237 -5.63 0.66 -46.80
C GLU A 237 -6.98 0.27 -46.19
N LYS A 238 -7.70 -0.68 -46.80
CA LYS A 238 -8.97 -1.16 -46.23
C LYS A 238 -8.79 -2.00 -44.99
N MET A 239 -7.70 -2.74 -44.86
CA MET A 239 -7.40 -3.47 -43.63
C MET A 239 -7.26 -2.49 -42.46
N VAL A 240 -6.55 -1.36 -42.63
CA VAL A 240 -6.42 -0.34 -41.58
C VAL A 240 -7.79 0.20 -41.15
N VAL A 241 -8.67 0.51 -42.10
CA VAL A 241 -10.04 0.99 -41.80
C VAL A 241 -10.87 -0.08 -41.07
N ILE A 242 -10.76 -1.34 -41.47
CA ILE A 242 -11.42 -2.46 -40.79
C ILE A 242 -10.95 -2.57 -39.34
N LEU A 243 -9.63 -2.49 -39.11
CA LEU A 243 -9.05 -2.57 -37.76
C LEU A 243 -9.48 -1.41 -36.87
N ASP A 244 -9.51 -0.19 -37.40
CA ASP A 244 -9.97 1.01 -36.66
C ASP A 244 -11.45 0.92 -36.29
N ILE A 245 -12.29 0.37 -37.16
CA ILE A 245 -13.73 0.19 -36.85
C ILE A 245 -13.94 -0.96 -35.86
N TRP A 246 -13.20 -2.06 -36.01
CA TRP A 246 -13.32 -3.21 -35.12
C TRP A 246 -12.74 -2.94 -33.72
N SER A 247 -11.78 -2.03 -33.59
CA SER A 247 -11.26 -1.61 -32.28
C SER A 247 -12.25 -0.72 -31.53
N ARG A 248 -12.99 0.15 -32.24
CA ARG A 248 -13.98 1.07 -31.65
C ARG A 248 -15.27 0.37 -31.18
N ILE A 249 -15.75 -0.59 -31.95
CA ILE A 249 -16.99 -1.33 -31.63
C ILE A 249 -16.83 -2.20 -30.36
N ASN A 250 -15.60 -2.51 -29.95
CA ASN A 250 -15.33 -3.29 -28.73
C ASN A 250 -15.33 -2.43 -27.44
N VAL A 251 -15.58 -1.12 -27.51
CA VAL A 251 -15.56 -0.20 -26.35
C VAL A 251 -16.96 0.12 -25.82
N GLU A 252 -18.03 -0.22 -26.54
CA GLU A 252 -19.42 0.12 -26.18
C GLU A 252 -20.27 -1.10 -25.76
N SER A 253 -19.69 -2.04 -25.01
CA SER A 253 -20.46 -3.13 -24.35
C SER A 253 -20.36 -3.04 -22.83
#